data_AF-A0A2T3YVJ9-F1
#
_entry.id   AF-A0A2T3YVJ9-F1
#
_cell.length_a   1.000
_cell.length_b   1.000
_cell.length_c   1.000
_cell.angle_alpha   90.00
_cell.angle_beta   90.00
_cell.angle_gamma   90.00
#
_symmetry.space_group_name_H-M   'P 1'
#
loop_
_entity.id
_entity.type
_entity.pdbx_description
1 polymer ?
#
loop_
_entity_poly.entity_id
_entity_poly.type
_entity_poly.pdbx_seq_one_letter_code
_entity_poly.pdbx_strand_id
1 'polypeptide(L)'
;MEAYDESSATLQSTAKLATQADWVVCIQALKANPEDEYKVFTTRQLLKELKDKLAPSDTSIAMSAWRAYKAVLLEAYNSGVNPRKWFARWSEAYSQAFQHRIPEIEGTIGKIDFLEAVGARCTPSWAYVTQDNLSILESNGDSNIPTLPEYASNFRTILENYIPTKKKYIYSTLAGRSNNQNSKRQNNSNA
;
A
#
# COMPACT_ATOMS: atom_id res chain seq x y z
N MET A 1 44.27 9.30 -12.67
CA MET A 1 43.76 9.20 -11.29
C MET A 1 43.69 10.64 -10.81
N GLU A 2 42.55 11.04 -10.25
CA GLU A 2 42.19 12.41 -9.80
C GLU A 2 41.72 13.38 -10.90
N ALA A 3 40.40 13.61 -10.96
CA ALA A 3 39.76 14.90 -11.33
C ALA A 3 38.23 14.77 -11.54
N TYR A 4 37.49 14.07 -10.66
CA TYR A 4 36.03 13.94 -10.83
C TYR A 4 35.17 14.02 -9.56
N ASP A 5 35.68 14.53 -8.43
CA ASP A 5 34.90 14.47 -7.17
C ASP A 5 34.72 15.78 -6.39
N GLU A 6 35.11 16.94 -6.93
CA GLU A 6 34.96 18.23 -6.22
C GLU A 6 33.81 19.12 -6.75
N SER A 7 33.22 18.80 -7.91
CA SER A 7 32.19 19.65 -8.54
C SER A 7 30.76 19.39 -8.02
N SER A 8 30.49 18.19 -7.49
CA SER A 8 29.14 17.84 -7.00
C SER A 8 28.86 18.33 -5.57
N ALA A 9 29.90 18.48 -4.73
CA ALA A 9 29.74 18.95 -3.35
C ALA A 9 29.48 20.47 -3.27
N THR A 10 30.05 21.24 -4.19
CA THR A 10 29.90 22.71 -4.26
C THR A 10 28.53 23.14 -4.80
N LEU A 11 27.91 22.35 -5.69
CA LEU A 11 26.56 22.63 -6.20
C LEU A 11 25.44 22.28 -5.20
N GLN A 12 25.62 21.24 -4.38
CA GLN A 12 24.62 20.89 -3.35
C GLN A 12 24.68 21.83 -2.12
N SER A 13 25.86 22.37 -1.81
CA SER A 13 26.03 23.33 -0.71
C SER A 13 25.42 24.70 -1.04
N THR A 14 25.59 25.17 -2.28
CA THR A 14 25.03 26.46 -2.73
C THR A 14 23.52 26.43 -2.95
N ALA A 15 22.96 25.29 -3.39
CA ALA A 15 21.50 25.13 -3.52
C ALA A 15 20.75 25.07 -2.18
N LYS A 16 21.39 24.53 -1.12
CA LYS A 16 20.84 24.50 0.24
C LYS A 16 20.93 25.86 0.95
N LEU A 17 21.84 26.74 0.55
CA LEU A 17 21.99 28.08 1.12
C LEU A 17 21.05 29.12 0.47
N ALA A 18 20.67 28.93 -0.80
CA ALA A 18 19.71 29.81 -1.49
C ALA A 18 18.29 29.71 -0.92
N THR A 19 17.85 28.52 -0.54
CA THR A 19 16.45 28.25 -0.15
C THR A 19 16.03 28.83 1.22
N GLN A 20 16.99 29.10 2.12
CA GLN A 20 16.70 29.69 3.44
C GLN A 20 16.96 31.20 3.49
N ALA A 21 17.73 31.75 2.56
CA ALA A 21 17.99 33.19 2.45
C ALA A 21 16.88 33.93 1.67
N ASP A 22 16.20 33.24 0.74
CA ASP A 22 15.24 33.87 -0.17
C ASP A 22 13.97 34.41 0.51
N TRP A 23 13.45 33.74 1.55
CA TRP A 23 12.20 34.19 2.19
C TRP A 23 12.37 35.48 3.00
N VAL A 24 13.55 35.70 3.61
CA VAL A 24 13.87 36.94 4.35
C VAL A 24 13.96 38.12 3.39
N VAL A 25 14.57 37.91 2.22
CA VAL A 25 14.66 38.90 1.15
C VAL A 25 13.28 39.20 0.57
N CYS A 26 12.42 38.20 0.37
CA CYS A 26 11.03 38.43 -0.06
C CYS A 26 10.21 39.23 0.97
N ILE A 27 10.40 39.00 2.28
CA ILE A 27 9.71 39.77 3.33
C ILE A 27 10.25 41.21 3.41
N GLN A 28 11.55 41.41 3.21
CA GLN A 28 12.14 42.76 3.15
C GLN A 28 11.74 43.51 1.87
N ALA A 29 11.64 42.83 0.73
CA ALA A 29 11.15 43.40 -0.52
C ALA A 29 9.67 43.81 -0.41
N LEU A 30 8.84 43.00 0.27
CA LEU A 30 7.45 43.36 0.57
C LEU A 30 7.32 44.56 1.52
N LYS A 31 8.31 44.80 2.40
CA LYS A 31 8.35 45.99 3.28
C LYS A 31 8.90 47.24 2.60
N ALA A 32 9.58 47.12 1.46
CA ALA A 32 10.35 48.20 0.83
C ALA A 32 9.62 48.91 -0.32
N ASN A 33 8.43 48.47 -0.74
CA ASN A 33 7.61 49.16 -1.74
C ASN A 33 6.74 50.23 -1.07
N PRO A 34 6.99 51.54 -1.25
CA PRO A 34 6.32 52.60 -0.49
C PRO A 34 5.00 53.10 -1.09
N GLU A 35 4.45 52.44 -2.11
CA GLU A 35 3.26 52.91 -2.85
C GLU A 35 1.94 52.22 -2.49
N ASP A 36 1.91 51.33 -1.49
CA ASP A 36 0.67 50.75 -1.03
C ASP A 36 0.45 51.02 0.46
N GLU A 37 -0.76 51.43 0.79
CA GLU A 37 -1.27 51.72 2.12
C GLU A 37 -1.32 50.40 2.93
N TYR A 38 -0.18 49.93 3.46
CA TYR A 38 -0.12 48.67 4.20
C TYR A 38 -0.92 48.78 5.49
N LYS A 39 -2.14 48.26 5.48
CA LYS A 39 -2.79 47.75 6.69
C LYS A 39 -1.78 46.85 7.39
N VAL A 40 -1.36 47.21 8.59
CA VAL A 40 -0.48 46.40 9.43
C VAL A 40 -1.22 45.11 9.76
N PHE A 41 -1.07 44.09 8.92
CA PHE A 41 -1.65 42.78 9.18
C PHE A 41 -0.99 42.21 10.42
N THR A 42 -1.79 41.90 11.43
CA THR A 42 -1.26 41.23 12.63
C THR A 42 -0.74 39.86 12.21
N THR A 43 0.29 39.36 12.89
CA THR A 43 0.86 38.03 12.63
C THR A 43 -0.20 36.92 12.60
N ARG A 44 -1.29 37.07 13.37
CA ARG A 44 -2.46 36.19 13.37
C ARG A 44 -3.31 36.28 12.09
N GLN A 45 -3.44 37.46 11.48
CA GLN A 45 -4.15 37.64 10.20
C GLN A 45 -3.33 37.07 9.04
N LEU A 46 -2.01 37.28 9.06
CA LEU A 46 -1.08 36.62 8.13
C LEU A 46 -1.12 35.10 8.27
N LEU A 47 -1.11 34.58 9.50
CA LEU A 47 -1.27 33.13 9.75
C LEU A 47 -2.63 32.61 9.30
N LYS A 48 -3.70 33.41 9.43
CA LYS A 48 -5.04 33.03 8.97
C LYS A 48 -5.10 33.00 7.45
N GLU A 49 -4.60 34.02 6.77
CA GLU A 49 -4.53 34.01 5.29
C GLU A 49 -3.61 32.90 4.77
N LEU A 50 -2.48 32.65 5.43
CA LEU A 50 -1.62 31.52 5.08
C LEU A 50 -2.35 30.19 5.30
N LYS A 51 -3.10 30.04 6.40
CA LYS A 51 -3.93 28.85 6.63
C LYS A 51 -5.05 28.70 5.61
N ASP A 52 -5.66 29.79 5.18
CA ASP A 52 -6.73 29.77 4.17
C ASP A 52 -6.15 29.50 2.77
N LYS A 53 -4.94 29.99 2.46
CA LYS A 53 -4.23 29.71 1.20
C LYS A 53 -3.55 28.35 1.15
N LEU A 54 -3.17 27.81 2.32
CA LEU A 54 -2.58 26.48 2.48
C LEU A 54 -3.62 25.43 2.91
N ALA A 55 -4.89 25.82 3.02
CA ALA A 55 -6.00 24.91 3.21
C ALA A 55 -5.94 23.90 2.06
N PRO A 56 -5.88 22.59 2.35
CA PRO A 56 -5.89 21.59 1.29
C PRO A 56 -7.14 21.82 0.44
N SER A 57 -6.95 22.12 -0.83
CA SER A 57 -8.07 22.15 -1.77
C SER A 57 -8.78 20.80 -1.74
N ASP A 58 -10.08 20.77 -2.02
CA ASP A 58 -10.84 19.52 -2.09
C ASP A 58 -10.16 18.48 -3.01
N THR A 59 -9.50 18.96 -4.07
CA THR A 59 -8.67 18.15 -4.97
C THR A 59 -7.41 17.57 -4.31
N SER A 60 -6.77 18.32 -3.42
CA SER A 60 -5.61 17.86 -2.63
C SER A 60 -6.01 16.78 -1.63
N ILE A 61 -7.16 16.95 -0.97
CA ILE A 61 -7.73 15.95 -0.05
C ILE A 61 -8.09 14.67 -0.80
N ALA A 62 -8.78 14.78 -1.94
CA ALA A 62 -9.11 13.63 -2.79
C ALA A 62 -7.86 12.90 -3.29
N MET A 63 -6.82 13.64 -3.72
CA MET A 63 -5.53 13.06 -4.12
C MET A 63 -4.80 12.38 -2.95
N SER A 64 -4.93 12.91 -1.73
CA SER A 64 -4.38 12.27 -0.53
C SER A 64 -5.10 10.95 -0.25
N ALA A 65 -6.43 10.94 -0.30
CA ALA A 65 -7.23 9.73 -0.12
C ALA A 65 -6.93 8.67 -1.20
N TRP A 66 -6.78 9.08 -2.46
CA TRP A 66 -6.37 8.19 -3.55
C TRP A 66 -4.99 7.55 -3.31
N ARG A 67 -4.01 8.35 -2.87
CA ARG A 67 -2.67 7.83 -2.53
C ARG A 67 -2.72 6.85 -1.37
N ALA A 68 -3.51 7.15 -0.34
CA ALA A 68 -3.69 6.25 0.81
C ALA A 68 -4.32 4.92 0.36
N TYR A 69 -5.35 4.97 -0.48
CA TYR A 69 -5.98 3.78 -1.06
C TYR A 69 -4.97 2.91 -1.84
N LYS A 70 -4.20 3.52 -2.75
CA LYS A 70 -3.18 2.82 -3.55
C LYS A 70 -2.06 2.24 -2.67
N ALA A 71 -1.64 2.95 -1.63
CA ALA A 71 -0.65 2.44 -0.69
C ALA A 71 -1.11 1.15 -0.01
N VAL A 72 -2.37 1.09 0.43
CA VAL A 72 -2.92 -0.13 1.06
C VAL A 72 -3.06 -1.28 0.06
N LEU A 73 -3.36 -1.01 -1.22
CA LEU A 73 -3.33 -2.05 -2.26
C LEU A 73 -1.92 -2.62 -2.44
N LEU A 74 -0.90 -1.76 -2.46
CA LEU A 74 0.50 -2.19 -2.54
C LEU A 74 0.94 -3.03 -1.32
N GLU A 75 0.37 -2.76 -0.13
CA GLU A 75 0.63 -3.60 1.05
C GLU A 75 0.26 -5.07 0.81
N ALA A 76 -0.72 -5.38 -0.05
CA ALA A 76 -1.13 -6.75 -0.31
C ALA A 76 -0.02 -7.63 -0.92
N TYR A 77 0.93 -7.02 -1.63
CA TYR A 77 2.05 -7.72 -2.28
C TYR A 77 3.17 -8.07 -1.28
N ASN A 78 3.22 -7.41 -0.13
CA ASN A 78 4.27 -7.63 0.88
C ASN A 78 4.17 -9.02 1.51
N SER A 79 5.32 -9.67 1.70
CA SER A 79 5.37 -10.99 2.33
C SER A 79 4.99 -10.92 3.82
N GLY A 80 4.01 -11.71 4.25
CA GLY A 80 3.62 -11.86 5.66
C GLY A 80 2.41 -11.05 6.10
N VAL A 81 1.72 -10.39 5.17
CA VAL A 81 0.50 -9.63 5.45
C VAL A 81 -0.63 -10.58 5.82
N ASN A 82 -1.29 -10.31 6.94
CA ASN A 82 -2.48 -11.06 7.35
C ASN A 82 -3.69 -10.57 6.54
N PRO A 83 -4.34 -11.43 5.74
CA PRO A 83 -5.46 -11.05 4.87
C PRO A 83 -6.60 -10.31 5.59
N ARG A 84 -6.92 -10.71 6.84
CA ARG A 84 -7.99 -10.05 7.63
C ARG A 84 -7.58 -8.64 8.07
N LYS A 85 -6.34 -8.45 8.51
CA LYS A 85 -5.84 -7.13 8.92
C LYS A 85 -5.72 -6.19 7.72
N TRP A 86 -5.27 -6.73 6.59
CA TRP A 86 -5.21 -5.99 5.34
C TRP A 86 -6.60 -5.56 4.87
N PHE A 87 -7.57 -6.48 4.85
CA PHE A 87 -8.93 -6.17 4.44
C PHE A 87 -9.57 -5.07 5.29
N ALA A 88 -9.35 -5.09 6.62
CA ALA A 88 -9.83 -4.03 7.50
C ALA A 88 -9.25 -2.66 7.12
N ARG A 89 -7.92 -2.57 6.91
CA ARG A 89 -7.26 -1.32 6.47
C ARG A 89 -7.73 -0.87 5.09
N TRP A 90 -7.89 -1.81 4.17
CA TRP A 90 -8.40 -1.52 2.83
C TRP A 90 -9.82 -0.97 2.91
N SER A 91 -10.69 -1.55 3.74
CA SER A 91 -12.07 -1.08 3.89
C SER A 91 -12.15 0.34 4.47
N GLU A 92 -11.25 0.69 5.39
CA GLU A 92 -11.14 2.03 5.94
C GLU A 92 -10.67 3.03 4.87
N ALA A 93 -9.58 2.71 4.16
CA ALA A 93 -9.06 3.55 3.08
C ALA A 93 -10.07 3.71 1.93
N TYR A 94 -10.78 2.63 1.56
CA TYR A 94 -11.86 2.67 0.58
C TYR A 94 -13.00 3.58 1.03
N SER A 95 -13.42 3.50 2.30
CA SER A 95 -14.50 4.36 2.82
C SER A 95 -14.16 5.85 2.74
N GLN A 96 -12.89 6.20 2.98
CA GLN A 96 -12.40 7.58 2.87
C GLN A 96 -12.35 8.02 1.41
N ALA A 97 -11.85 7.17 0.51
CA ALA A 97 -11.75 7.49 -0.90
C ALA A 97 -13.12 7.56 -1.61
N PHE A 98 -14.07 6.72 -1.19
CA PHE A 98 -15.44 6.69 -1.71
C PHE A 98 -16.21 7.99 -1.42
N GLN A 99 -15.93 8.66 -0.30
CA GLN A 99 -16.53 9.96 0.01
C GLN A 99 -16.22 11.03 -1.05
N HIS A 100 -15.09 10.89 -1.75
CA HIS A 100 -14.64 11.83 -2.78
C HIS A 100 -15.06 11.43 -4.20
N ARG A 101 -15.82 10.34 -4.37
CA ARG A 101 -16.32 9.85 -5.68
C ARG A 101 -15.24 9.77 -6.76
N ILE A 102 -14.11 9.16 -6.40
CA ILE A 102 -12.95 9.04 -7.30
C ILE A 102 -13.26 7.97 -8.36
N PRO A 103 -13.34 8.32 -9.66
CA PRO A 103 -13.82 7.42 -10.70
C PRO A 103 -12.89 6.21 -10.91
N GLU A 104 -11.59 6.35 -10.68
CA GLU A 104 -10.62 5.26 -10.78
C GLU A 104 -10.84 4.16 -9.73
N ILE A 105 -11.47 4.50 -8.60
CA ILE A 105 -11.72 3.57 -7.50
C ILE A 105 -13.11 2.92 -7.65
N GLU A 106 -14.10 3.68 -8.10
CA GLU A 106 -15.47 3.16 -8.32
C GLU A 106 -15.62 2.36 -9.61
N GLY A 107 -14.82 2.69 -10.63
CA GLY A 107 -14.85 2.06 -11.94
C GLY A 107 -14.22 0.66 -11.99
N THR A 108 -14.19 0.09 -13.19
CA THR A 108 -13.59 -1.23 -13.48
C THR A 108 -12.15 -1.34 -12.99
N ILE A 109 -11.36 -0.28 -13.14
CA ILE A 109 -9.95 -0.24 -12.73
C ILE A 109 -9.81 -0.56 -11.24
N GLY A 110 -10.63 0.07 -10.38
CA GLY A 110 -10.62 -0.19 -8.95
C GLY A 110 -11.01 -1.62 -8.60
N LYS A 111 -11.90 -2.25 -9.38
CA LYS A 111 -12.27 -3.67 -9.24
C LYS A 111 -11.09 -4.58 -9.61
N ILE A 112 -10.42 -4.31 -10.73
CA ILE A 112 -9.26 -5.08 -11.17
C ILE A 112 -8.13 -4.97 -10.14
N ASP A 113 -7.79 -3.75 -9.70
CA ASP A 113 -6.75 -3.50 -8.70
C ASP A 113 -7.02 -4.26 -7.39
N PHE A 114 -8.28 -4.24 -6.92
CA PHE A 114 -8.67 -4.97 -5.72
C PHE A 114 -8.51 -6.48 -5.90
N LEU A 115 -9.00 -7.02 -7.02
CA LEU A 115 -8.88 -8.45 -7.31
C LEU A 115 -7.42 -8.88 -7.49
N GLU A 116 -6.58 -8.03 -8.09
CA GLU A 116 -5.16 -8.31 -8.24
C GLU A 116 -4.44 -8.34 -6.89
N ALA A 117 -4.74 -7.37 -6.01
CA ALA A 117 -4.22 -7.34 -4.65
C ALA A 117 -4.68 -8.57 -3.83
N VAL A 118 -5.94 -8.98 -3.95
CA VAL A 118 -6.45 -10.22 -3.33
C VAL A 118 -5.77 -11.46 -3.92
N GLY A 119 -5.57 -11.48 -5.23
CA GLY A 119 -4.97 -12.57 -5.98
C GLY A 119 -3.50 -12.77 -5.68
N ALA A 120 -2.78 -11.71 -5.32
CA ALA A 120 -1.36 -11.78 -5.02
C ALA A 120 -1.05 -12.78 -3.89
N ARG A 121 -1.77 -12.74 -2.77
CA ARG A 121 -1.44 -13.58 -1.59
C ARG A 121 -2.61 -13.99 -0.69
N CYS A 122 -3.80 -13.43 -0.85
CA CYS A 122 -4.92 -13.77 0.04
C CYS A 122 -5.62 -15.03 -0.45
N THR A 123 -6.20 -14.96 -1.65
CA THR A 123 -6.96 -16.06 -2.26
C THR A 123 -6.79 -16.05 -3.78
N PRO A 124 -5.64 -16.54 -4.30
CA PRO A 124 -5.32 -16.48 -5.72
C PRO A 124 -6.37 -17.15 -6.61
N SER A 125 -6.83 -18.34 -6.23
CA SER A 125 -7.82 -19.09 -7.03
C SER A 125 -9.15 -18.35 -7.18
N TRP A 126 -9.65 -17.74 -6.10
CA TRP A 126 -10.89 -16.98 -6.15
C TRP A 126 -10.71 -15.70 -6.99
N ALA A 127 -9.60 -14.99 -6.81
CA ALA A 127 -9.33 -13.75 -7.53
C ALA A 127 -9.27 -13.96 -9.04
N TYR A 128 -8.54 -14.99 -9.52
CA TYR A 128 -8.44 -15.27 -10.96
C TYR A 128 -9.79 -15.63 -11.58
N VAL A 129 -10.55 -16.52 -10.94
CA VAL A 129 -11.91 -16.88 -11.40
C VAL A 129 -12.81 -15.64 -11.45
N THR A 130 -12.68 -14.76 -10.47
CA THR A 130 -13.50 -13.54 -10.40
C THR A 130 -13.09 -12.51 -11.46
N GLN A 131 -11.79 -12.38 -11.77
CA GLN A 131 -11.29 -11.53 -12.86
C GLN A 131 -11.74 -12.04 -14.23
N ASP A 132 -11.68 -13.34 -14.47
CA ASP A 132 -12.17 -13.95 -15.71
C ASP A 132 -13.68 -13.70 -15.88
N ASN A 133 -14.45 -13.91 -14.82
CA ASN A 133 -15.89 -13.62 -14.82
C ASN A 133 -16.19 -12.14 -15.09
N LEU A 134 -15.43 -11.21 -14.48
CA LEU A 134 -15.58 -9.79 -14.71
C LEU A 134 -15.31 -9.44 -16.19
N SER A 135 -14.27 -10.02 -16.78
CA SER A 135 -13.92 -9.81 -18.19
C SER A 135 -15.01 -10.33 -19.13
N ILE A 136 -15.60 -11.48 -18.80
CA ILE A 136 -16.73 -12.05 -19.57
C ILE A 136 -17.96 -11.14 -19.48
N LEU A 137 -18.33 -10.70 -18.27
CA LEU A 137 -19.50 -9.83 -18.06
C LEU A 137 -19.35 -8.48 -18.78
N GLU A 138 -18.14 -7.90 -18.76
CA GLU A 138 -17.85 -6.67 -19.51
C GLU A 138 -17.93 -6.88 -21.02
N SER A 139 -17.44 -8.01 -21.52
CA SER A 139 -17.51 -8.33 -22.96
C SER A 139 -18.95 -8.56 -23.44
N ASN A 140 -19.82 -9.08 -22.57
CA ASN A 140 -21.23 -9.33 -22.87
C ASN A 140 -22.10 -8.06 -22.75
N GLY A 141 -21.55 -6.97 -22.21
CA GLY A 141 -22.31 -5.74 -21.96
C GLY A 141 -23.41 -5.92 -20.91
N ASP A 142 -23.26 -6.91 -20.01
CA ASP A 142 -24.25 -7.19 -18.98
C ASP A 142 -24.33 -6.02 -18.00
N SER A 143 -25.54 -5.57 -17.70
CA SER A 143 -25.78 -4.46 -16.76
C SER A 143 -25.68 -4.88 -15.29
N ASN A 144 -25.53 -6.18 -15.02
CA ASN A 144 -25.46 -6.76 -13.69
C ASN A 144 -24.01 -7.07 -13.25
N ILE A 145 -23.07 -6.18 -13.57
CA ILE A 145 -21.68 -6.32 -13.13
C ILE A 145 -21.63 -6.01 -11.63
N PRO A 146 -21.16 -6.94 -10.78
CA PRO A 146 -21.09 -6.71 -9.35
C PRO A 146 -20.27 -5.47 -9.02
N THR A 147 -20.71 -4.75 -8.00
CA THR A 147 -20.04 -3.55 -7.52
C THR A 147 -18.81 -3.93 -6.67
N LEU A 148 -17.84 -3.03 -6.54
CA LEU A 148 -16.67 -3.25 -5.68
C LEU A 148 -17.01 -3.67 -4.23
N PRO A 149 -18.01 -3.06 -3.54
CA PRO A 149 -18.41 -3.51 -2.21
C PRO A 149 -19.01 -4.92 -2.18
N GLU A 150 -19.65 -5.39 -3.25
CA GLU A 150 -20.13 -6.77 -3.35
C GLU A 150 -18.96 -7.76 -3.45
N TYR A 151 -17.95 -7.45 -4.27
CA TYR A 151 -16.71 -8.24 -4.30
C TYR A 151 -16.00 -8.25 -2.94
N ALA A 152 -15.97 -7.11 -2.24
CA ALA A 152 -15.41 -7.02 -0.89
C ALA A 152 -16.20 -7.86 0.13
N SER A 153 -17.53 -7.87 0.04
CA SER A 153 -18.39 -8.70 0.89
C SER A 153 -18.15 -10.19 0.65
N ASN A 154 -18.06 -10.62 -0.61
CA ASN A 154 -17.72 -12.00 -0.97
C ASN A 154 -16.33 -12.38 -0.47
N PHE A 155 -15.35 -11.49 -0.59
CA PHE A 155 -14.02 -11.73 -0.05
C PHE A 155 -14.05 -11.85 1.49
N ARG A 156 -14.83 -11.01 2.17
CA ARG A 156 -15.00 -11.09 3.63
C ARG A 156 -15.57 -12.44 4.07
N THR A 157 -16.60 -12.95 3.39
CA THR A 157 -17.18 -14.27 3.73
C THR A 157 -16.16 -15.39 3.50
N ILE A 158 -15.33 -15.28 2.45
CA ILE A 158 -14.23 -16.21 2.21
C ILE A 158 -13.19 -16.14 3.35
N LEU A 159 -12.83 -14.93 3.78
CA LEU A 159 -11.90 -14.75 4.91
C LEU A 159 -12.45 -15.31 6.21
N GLU A 160 -13.75 -15.14 6.47
CA GLU A 160 -14.44 -15.65 7.65
C GLU A 160 -14.45 -17.18 7.68
N ASN A 161 -14.70 -17.81 6.53
CA ASN A 161 -14.68 -19.26 6.35
C ASN A 161 -13.26 -19.86 6.22
N TYR A 162 -12.24 -19.01 6.08
CA TYR A 162 -10.85 -19.45 5.99
C TYR A 162 -10.36 -19.97 7.35
N ILE A 163 -10.45 -21.28 7.55
CA ILE A 163 -9.76 -21.97 8.63
C ILE A 163 -8.28 -22.02 8.24
N PRO A 164 -7.36 -21.38 9.00
CA PRO A 164 -5.94 -21.48 8.71
C PRO A 164 -5.54 -22.94 8.88
N THR A 165 -5.37 -23.66 7.77
CA THR A 165 -4.72 -24.96 7.78
C THR A 165 -3.28 -24.69 8.23
N LYS A 166 -3.00 -24.84 9.52
CA LYS A 166 -1.62 -24.92 10.01
C LYS A 166 -0.95 -25.93 9.11
N LYS A 167 0.03 -25.49 8.30
CA LYS A 167 0.84 -26.41 7.50
C LYS A 167 1.41 -27.42 8.48
N LYS A 168 0.85 -28.64 8.47
CA LYS A 168 1.39 -29.75 9.23
C LYS A 168 2.65 -30.10 8.47
N TYR A 169 3.78 -29.51 8.88
CA TYR A 169 5.08 -29.89 8.40
C TYR A 169 5.27 -31.35 8.80
N ILE A 170 4.93 -32.25 7.88
CA ILE A 170 5.30 -33.65 7.98
C ILE A 170 6.78 -33.64 7.66
N TYR A 171 7.62 -33.51 8.69
CA TYR A 171 9.02 -33.86 8.56
C TYR A 171 9.04 -35.36 8.27
N SER A 172 9.40 -35.73 7.04
CA SER A 172 9.83 -37.09 6.75
C SER A 172 11.08 -37.33 7.59
N THR A 173 10.91 -37.84 8.81
CA THR A 173 12.03 -38.44 9.54
C THR A 173 12.49 -39.61 8.70
N LEU A 174 13.57 -39.39 7.96
CA LEU A 174 14.35 -40.39 7.27
C LEU A 174 14.98 -41.28 8.34
N ALA A 175 14.17 -42.13 8.95
CA ALA A 175 14.64 -43.16 9.86
C ALA A 175 15.38 -44.19 8.99
N GLY A 176 16.69 -43.97 8.86
CA GLY A 176 17.62 -44.92 8.27
C GLY A 176 17.47 -46.25 8.99
N ARG A 177 16.77 -47.18 8.34
CA ARG A 177 16.68 -48.58 8.75
C ARG A 177 18.05 -49.22 8.47
N SER A 178 19.00 -49.04 9.40
CA SER A 178 20.24 -49.82 9.41
C SER A 178 19.89 -51.25 9.84
N ASN A 179 19.76 -52.11 8.85
CA ASN A 179 19.50 -53.54 9.00
C ASN A 179 20.79 -54.21 9.48
N ASN A 180 21.02 -54.28 10.80
CA ASN A 180 22.12 -55.04 11.35
C ASN A 180 21.61 -56.41 11.80
N GLN A 181 21.74 -57.39 10.90
CA GLN A 181 21.60 -58.80 11.21
C GLN A 181 22.72 -59.20 12.17
N ASN A 182 22.43 -59.23 13.47
CA ASN A 182 23.35 -59.83 14.42
C ASN A 182 23.17 -61.35 14.39
N SER A 183 24.23 -61.98 13.92
CA SER A 183 24.45 -63.40 13.77
C SER A 183 24.25 -64.19 15.07
N LYS A 184 23.61 -65.35 14.90
CA LYS A 184 23.79 -66.61 15.65
C LYS A 184 24.73 -66.53 16.86
N ARG A 185 24.15 -66.44 18.06
CA ARG A 185 24.75 -67.04 19.25
C ARG A 185 24.53 -68.56 19.20
N GLN A 186 25.45 -69.27 18.55
CA GLN A 186 25.83 -70.61 18.98
C GLN A 186 27.08 -70.44 19.84
N ASN A 187 27.01 -70.86 21.11
CA ASN A 187 28.14 -71.50 21.77
C ASN A 187 27.63 -72.35 22.94
N ASN A 188 28.11 -73.58 22.92
CA ASN A 188 27.74 -74.73 23.72
C ASN A 188 28.29 -74.68 25.16
N SER A 189 27.67 -75.55 25.97
CA SER A 189 28.23 -76.39 27.06
C SER A 189 28.69 -75.72 28.36
N ASN A 190 28.01 -76.06 29.47
CA ASN A 190 28.53 -77.02 30.45
C ASN A 190 27.46 -77.38 31.50
N ALA A 191 27.09 -78.66 31.53
CA ALA A 191 26.60 -79.41 32.69
C ALA A 191 26.98 -80.87 32.50
#